data_AF-A0A3C1Z553-F1
#
_entry.id   AF-A0A3C1Z553-F1
#
_cell.length_a   1.000
_cell.length_b   1.000
_cell.length_c   1.000
_cell.angle_alpha   90.00
_cell.angle_beta   90.00
_cell.angle_gamma   90.00
#
_symmetry.space_group_name_H-M   'P 1'
#
loop_
_entity.id
_entity.type
_entity.pdbx_description
1 polymer ?
#
loop_
_entity_poly.entity_id
_entity_poly.type
_entity_poly.pdbx_seq_one_letter_code
_entity_poly.pdbx_strand_id
1 'polypeptide(L)'
;MWILPKRHAGYFEECQRTQFEFLAPILGEALRRMDAVLAHPAYNFILHSSPLHEKTGDFYHWHLEIIPKLTQVAGFEWGTGFYINPVSPEEAAKCLKEAVL
;
A
#
# COMPACT_ATOMS: atom_id res chain seq x y z
N MET A 1 -3.64 1.19 -1.39
CA MET A 1 -3.50 -0.25 -1.72
C MET A 1 -2.33 -0.79 -0.92
N TRP A 2 -2.46 -1.95 -0.26
CA TRP A 2 -1.39 -2.51 0.57
C TRP A 2 -0.84 -3.80 -0.04
N ILE A 3 0.48 -3.97 0.06
CA ILE A 3 1.18 -5.22 -0.24
C ILE A 3 1.86 -5.68 1.04
N LEU A 4 1.55 -6.89 1.49
CA LEU A 4 2.03 -7.45 2.76
C LEU A 4 2.46 -8.92 2.59
N PRO A 5 3.42 -9.41 3.38
CA PRO A 5 3.82 -10.80 3.33
C PRO A 5 2.70 -11.72 3.82
N LYS A 6 2.57 -12.90 3.21
CA LYS A 6 1.56 -13.89 3.62
C LYS A 6 1.86 -14.51 5.00
N ARG A 7 3.13 -14.58 5.37
CA ARG A 7 3.59 -15.03 6.68
C ARG A 7 3.90 -13.82 7.53
N HIS A 8 3.63 -13.93 8.82
CA HIS A 8 3.92 -12.85 9.76
C HIS A 8 5.40 -12.48 9.73
N ALA A 9 5.67 -11.18 9.57
CA ALA A 9 6.98 -10.57 9.62
C ALA A 9 6.83 -9.12 10.11
N GLY A 10 7.41 -8.78 11.27
CA GLY A 10 7.34 -7.43 11.82
C GLY A 10 8.38 -6.47 11.24
N TYR A 11 9.58 -6.99 10.93
CA TYR A 11 10.72 -6.20 10.48
C TYR A 11 11.00 -6.44 9.00
N PHE A 12 10.93 -5.39 8.18
CA PHE A 12 11.19 -5.46 6.75
C PHE A 12 12.63 -5.87 6.45
N GLU A 13 13.58 -5.36 7.24
CA GLU A 13 15.02 -5.59 7.12
C GLU A 13 15.43 -7.05 7.38
N GLU A 14 14.60 -7.83 8.07
CA GLU A 14 14.83 -9.26 8.33
C GLU A 14 14.34 -10.15 7.17
N CYS A 15 13.69 -9.58 6.16
CA CYS A 15 13.19 -10.35 5.02
C CYS A 15 14.33 -10.95 4.20
N GLN A 16 14.13 -12.18 3.75
CA GLN A 16 15.07 -12.88 2.89
C GLN A 16 14.99 -12.38 1.45
N ARG A 17 16.10 -12.54 0.71
CA ARG A 17 16.18 -12.22 -0.73
C ARG A 17 15.01 -12.77 -1.54
N THR A 18 14.60 -14.01 -1.29
CA THR A 18 13.48 -14.67 -1.98
C THR A 18 12.16 -13.92 -1.80
N GLN A 19 11.93 -13.29 -0.64
CA GLN A 19 10.73 -12.47 -0.41
C GLN A 19 10.74 -11.22 -1.29
N PHE A 20 11.90 -10.59 -1.51
CA PHE A 20 12.03 -9.45 -2.41
C PHE A 20 11.87 -9.84 -3.88
N GLU A 21 12.34 -11.02 -4.28
CA GLU A 21 12.12 -11.58 -5.61
C GLU A 21 10.62 -11.82 -5.91
N PHE A 22 9.80 -12.10 -4.89
CA PHE A 22 8.34 -12.12 -5.02
C PHE A 22 7.71 -10.73 -4.93
N LEU A 23 8.21 -9.84 -4.06
CA LEU A 23 7.65 -8.50 -3.86
C LEU A 23 7.75 -7.64 -5.12
N ALA A 24 8.92 -7.64 -5.78
CA ALA A 24 9.19 -6.80 -6.94
C ALA A 24 8.15 -6.97 -8.09
N PRO A 25 7.85 -8.19 -8.57
CA PRO A 25 6.83 -8.36 -9.61
C PRO A 25 5.41 -8.02 -9.12
N ILE A 26 5.08 -8.28 -7.85
CA ILE A 26 3.77 -7.92 -7.27
C ILE A 26 3.60 -6.41 -7.22
N LEU A 27 4.64 -5.67 -6.79
CA LEU A 27 4.63 -4.22 -6.79
C LEU A 27 4.49 -3.67 -8.21
N GLY A 28 5.27 -4.18 -9.17
CA GLY A 28 5.15 -3.76 -10.57
C GLY A 28 3.77 -4.00 -11.16
N GLU A 29 3.15 -5.14 -10.85
CA GLU A 29 1.78 -5.47 -11.27
C GLU A 29 0.74 -4.54 -10.63
N ALA A 30 0.85 -4.29 -9.32
CA ALA A 30 -0.04 -3.39 -8.59
C ALA A 30 -0.02 -1.97 -9.18
N LEU A 31 1.18 -1.46 -9.50
CA LEU A 31 1.35 -0.14 -10.09
C LEU A 31 0.77 -0.07 -11.51
N ARG A 32 1.00 -1.08 -12.36
CA ARG A 32 0.41 -1.11 -13.72
C ARG A 32 -1.11 -1.16 -13.69
N ARG A 33 -1.71 -1.95 -12.79
CA ARG A 33 -3.17 -2.01 -12.62
C ARG A 33 -3.74 -0.68 -12.16
N MET A 34 -3.06 -0.03 -11.21
CA MET A 34 -3.43 1.30 -10.74
C MET A 34 -3.38 2.32 -11.87
N ASP A 35 -2.32 2.30 -12.68
CA ASP A 35 -2.17 3.16 -13.86
C ASP A 35 -3.30 2.97 -14.88
N ALA A 36 -3.67 1.73 -15.17
CA ALA A 36 -4.74 1.40 -16.11
C ALA A 36 -6.12 1.88 -15.62
N VAL A 37 -6.40 1.75 -14.32
CA VAL A 37 -7.70 2.12 -13.73
C VAL A 37 -7.83 3.63 -13.49
N LEU A 38 -6.72 4.31 -13.17
CA LEU A 38 -6.71 5.70 -12.70
C LEU A 38 -6.02 6.67 -13.67
N ALA A 39 -5.77 6.25 -14.91
CA ALA A 39 -5.15 7.05 -15.96
C ALA A 39 -3.78 7.65 -15.57
N HIS A 40 -2.86 6.80 -15.12
CA HIS A 40 -1.48 7.14 -14.72
C HIS A 40 -1.39 8.25 -13.65
N PRO A 41 -1.95 8.04 -12.45
CA PRO A 41 -1.90 9.03 -11.39
C PRO A 41 -0.49 9.17 -10.83
N ALA A 42 -0.14 10.36 -10.34
CA ALA A 42 0.99 10.49 -9.42
C ALA A 42 0.68 9.70 -8.13
N TYR A 43 1.68 9.06 -7.54
CA TYR A 43 1.52 8.30 -6.30
C TYR A 43 2.72 8.46 -5.38
N ASN A 44 2.51 8.15 -4.10
CA ASN A 44 3.59 7.84 -3.17
C ASN A 44 3.44 6.38 -2.75
N PHE A 45 4.54 5.74 -2.34
CA PHE A 45 4.46 4.55 -1.50
C PHE A 45 5.25 4.75 -0.22
N ILE A 46 4.79 4.12 0.86
CA ILE A 46 5.40 4.19 2.19
C ILE A 46 5.65 2.76 2.65
N LEU A 47 6.86 2.52 3.18
CA LEU A 47 7.18 1.29 3.89
C LEU A 47 6.82 1.46 5.36
N HIS A 48 5.91 0.62 5.85
CA HIS A 48 5.58 0.50 7.25
C HIS A 48 6.29 -0.72 7.81
N SER A 49 7.25 -0.52 8.71
CA SER A 49 8.00 -1.58 9.41
C SER A 49 7.96 -1.35 10.90
N SER A 50 8.19 -2.40 11.68
CA SER A 50 8.33 -2.33 13.13
C SER A 50 9.46 -1.37 13.51
N PRO A 51 9.30 -0.53 14.57
CA PRO A 51 10.38 0.30 15.09
C PRO A 51 11.63 -0.52 15.46
N LEU A 52 12.81 0.03 15.17
CA LEU A 52 14.10 -0.68 15.30
C LEU A 52 14.46 -1.07 16.75
N HIS A 53 14.00 -0.32 17.74
CA HIS A 53 14.39 -0.48 19.15
C HIS A 53 13.27 -0.97 20.05
N GLU A 54 12.11 -1.30 19.48
CA GLU A 54 10.95 -1.78 20.24
C GLU A 54 10.69 -3.24 19.90
N LYS A 55 10.25 -4.03 20.89
CA LYS A 55 9.88 -5.43 20.69
C LYS A 55 8.44 -5.55 20.21
N THR A 56 8.15 -4.89 19.10
CA THR A 56 6.82 -4.85 18.47
C THR A 56 6.68 -5.94 17.39
N GLY A 57 7.77 -6.65 17.08
CA GLY A 57 7.83 -7.65 16.01
C GLY A 57 6.83 -8.80 16.11
N ASP A 58 6.31 -9.14 17.31
CA ASP A 58 5.36 -10.24 17.49
C ASP A 58 3.92 -9.90 17.09
N PHE A 59 3.59 -8.60 17.01
CA PHE A 59 2.23 -8.11 16.69
C PHE A 59 2.20 -7.09 15.56
N TYR A 60 3.31 -6.42 15.27
CA TYR A 60 3.43 -5.58 14.09
C TYR A 60 3.66 -6.44 12.85
N HIS A 61 3.08 -6.03 11.72
CA HIS A 61 3.23 -6.74 10.45
C HIS A 61 3.59 -5.71 9.38
N TRP A 62 4.80 -5.80 8.85
CA TRP A 62 5.26 -4.81 7.89
C TRP A 62 4.43 -4.90 6.61
N HIS A 63 4.21 -3.75 5.96
CA HIS A 63 3.55 -3.69 4.67
C HIS A 63 4.02 -2.48 3.87
N LEU A 64 3.81 -2.54 2.56
CA LEU A 64 3.98 -1.41 1.66
C LEU A 64 2.61 -0.80 1.40
N GLU A 65 2.45 0.49 1.69
CA GLU A 65 1.23 1.25 1.42
C GLU A 65 1.43 2.13 0.18
N ILE A 66 0.59 1.96 -0.83
CA ILE A 66 0.57 2.75 -2.07
C ILE A 66 -0.63 3.70 -2.02
N ILE A 67 -0.36 5.01 -2.16
CA ILE A 67 -1.34 6.09 -2.07
C ILE A 67 -1.35 6.90 -3.38
N PRO A 68 -2.34 6.67 -4.28
CA PRO A 68 -2.50 7.50 -5.45
C PRO A 68 -3.01 8.90 -5.07
N LYS A 69 -2.49 9.93 -5.73
CA LYS A 69 -2.92 11.33 -5.53
C LYS A 69 -4.10 11.63 -6.44
N LEU A 70 -5.32 11.42 -5.92
CA LEU A 70 -6.56 11.60 -6.69
C LEU A 70 -7.33 12.87 -6.35
N THR A 71 -7.19 13.36 -5.13
CA THR A 71 -7.88 14.57 -4.63
C THR A 71 -6.92 15.45 -3.85
N GLN A 72 -7.22 16.74 -3.77
CA GLN A 72 -6.53 17.64 -2.86
C GLN A 72 -7.19 17.58 -1.47
N VAL A 73 -6.36 17.54 -0.44
CA VAL A 73 -6.78 17.58 0.97
C VAL A 73 -7.43 18.95 1.23
N ALA A 74 -8.66 18.97 1.74
CA ALA A 74 -9.40 20.20 2.02
C ALA A 74 -9.30 20.60 3.50
N GLY A 75 -9.98 21.70 3.87
CA GLY A 75 -9.91 22.26 5.23
C GLY A 75 -10.41 21.32 6.33
N PHE A 76 -11.27 20.35 6.00
CA PHE A 76 -11.76 19.37 6.97
C PHE A 76 -10.66 18.39 7.38
N GLU A 77 -9.96 17.81 6.42
CA GLU A 77 -8.91 16.83 6.68
C GLU A 77 -7.74 17.48 7.44
N TRP A 78 -7.37 18.72 7.06
CA TRP A 78 -6.38 19.49 7.80
C TRP A 78 -6.82 19.84 9.22
N GLY A 79 -8.10 20.18 9.43
CA GLY A 79 -8.61 20.59 10.73
C GLY A 79 -8.86 19.44 11.70
N THR A 80 -9.07 18.22 11.19
CA THR A 80 -9.53 17.08 12.01
C THR A 80 -8.58 15.88 12.00
N GLY A 81 -7.73 15.75 10.99
CA GLY A 81 -6.92 14.54 10.78
C GLY A 81 -7.72 13.33 10.27
N PHE A 82 -9.03 13.48 10.03
CA PHE A 82 -9.86 12.44 9.41
C PHE A 82 -9.87 12.61 7.90
N TYR A 83 -9.86 11.48 7.19
CA TYR A 83 -9.91 11.44 5.73
C TYR A 83 -11.26 10.91 5.27
N ILE A 84 -11.79 11.49 4.20
CA ILE A 84 -12.98 11.01 3.53
C ILE A 84 -12.54 10.19 2.32
N ASN A 85 -12.86 8.90 2.30
CA ASN A 85 -12.62 8.05 1.14
C ASN A 85 -13.93 7.92 0.33
N PRO A 86 -14.01 8.50 -0.89
CA PRO A 86 -15.22 8.44 -1.70
C PRO A 86 -15.47 7.07 -2.34
N VAL A 87 -14.46 6.19 -2.39
CA VAL A 87 -14.55 4.86 -3.00
C VAL A 87 -14.38 3.78 -1.93
N SER A 88 -15.30 2.84 -1.87
CA SER A 88 -15.19 1.72 -0.92
C SER A 88 -14.03 0.79 -1.29
N PRO A 89 -13.41 0.11 -0.30
CA PRO A 89 -12.35 -0.84 -0.59
C PRO A 89 -12.83 -2.02 -1.46
N GLU A 90 -14.10 -2.42 -1.38
CA GLU A 90 -14.71 -3.46 -2.21
C GLU A 90 -14.74 -3.06 -3.68
N GLU A 91 -15.15 -1.81 -3.96
CA GLU A 91 -15.19 -1.27 -5.32
C GLU A 91 -13.78 -1.10 -5.87
N ALA A 92 -12.87 -0.52 -5.09
CA ALA A 92 -11.46 -0.38 -5.48
C ALA A 92 -10.80 -1.73 -5.80
N ALA A 93 -11.02 -2.75 -4.97
CA ALA A 93 -10.50 -4.10 -5.19
C ALA A 93 -11.07 -4.73 -6.47
N LYS A 94 -12.36 -4.55 -6.74
CA LYS A 94 -13.00 -5.02 -7.97
C LYS A 94 -12.38 -4.37 -9.21
N CYS A 95 -12.29 -3.03 -9.23
CA CYS A 95 -11.70 -2.29 -10.36
C CYS A 95 -10.26 -2.73 -10.66
N LEU A 96 -9.42 -2.86 -9.63
CA LEU A 96 -8.03 -3.30 -9.79
C LEU A 96 -7.92 -4.75 -10.30
N LYS A 97 -8.84 -5.63 -9.88
CA LYS A 97 -8.88 -7.02 -10.33
C LYS A 97 -9.32 -7.14 -11.80
N GLU A 98 -10.29 -6.33 -12.21
CA GLU A 98 -10.86 -6.31 -13.57
C GLU A 98 -10.02 -5.51 -14.58
N ALA A 99 -9.00 -4.78 -14.12
CA ALA A 99 -8.07 -4.03 -14.97
C ALA A 99 -7.45 -4.93 -16.06
N VAL A 100 -7.55 -4.48 -17.32
CA VAL A 100 -6.87 -5.07 -18.46
C VAL A 100 -5.53 -4.36 -18.64
N LEU A 101 -4.44 -5.13 -18.64
CA LEU A 101 -3.06 -4.64 -18.72
C LEU A 101 -2.51 -4.68 -20.14
#